data_AF-A0A6L6C5S7-F1
#
_entry.id   AF-A0A6L6C5S7-F1
#
_cell.length_a   1.000
_cell.length_b   1.000
_cell.length_c   1.000
_cell.angle_alpha   90.00
_cell.angle_beta   90.00
_cell.angle_gamma   90.00
#
_symmetry.space_group_name_H-M   'P 1'
#
loop_
_entity.id
_entity.type
_entity.pdbx_description
1 polymer ?
#
loop_
_entity_poly.entity_id
_entity_poly.type
_entity_poly.pdbx_seq_one_letter_code
_entity_poly.pdbx_strand_id
1 'polypeptide(L)'
;MPDFGVYIHVPFCAHRCDYCAFATYSDRDHLMVDYVEAVLQEIARAVADGLAPADTIFFGGGTPSRLPAEELLRILDAIPKATDVEVTVECNPEDATPERLSAYRAGGVTRMS
;
A
#
# COMPACT_ATOMS: atom_id res chain seq x y z
N MET A 1 -22.94 -8.62 -4.95
CA MET A 1 -22.71 -7.50 -4.02
C MET A 1 -22.19 -6.34 -4.84
N PRO A 2 -22.38 -5.07 -4.45
CA PRO A 2 -21.70 -3.97 -5.14
C PRO A 2 -20.18 -4.11 -4.98
N ASP A 3 -19.43 -3.75 -6.02
CA ASP A 3 -17.96 -3.81 -6.00
C ASP A 3 -17.41 -2.91 -4.89
N PHE A 4 -16.43 -3.40 -4.12
CA PHE A 4 -15.82 -2.69 -3.00
C PHE A 4 -14.30 -2.55 -3.20
N GLY A 5 -13.79 -1.33 -3.01
CA GLY A 5 -12.37 -1.01 -3.18
C GLY A 5 -11.75 -0.43 -1.92
N VAL A 6 -10.48 -0.77 -1.67
CA VAL A 6 -9.67 -0.22 -0.58
C VAL A 6 -8.50 0.59 -1.16
N TYR A 7 -8.33 1.81 -0.66
CA TYR A 7 -7.20 2.66 -0.98
C TYR A 7 -6.33 2.87 0.26
N ILE A 8 -5.02 2.64 0.13
CA ILE A 8 -4.03 2.90 1.18
C ILE A 8 -3.11 4.03 0.71
N HIS A 9 -3.13 5.13 1.45
CA HIS A 9 -2.31 6.30 1.17
C HIS A 9 -0.94 6.23 1.85
N VAL A 10 0.13 5.92 1.12
CA VAL A 10 1.50 5.91 1.64
C VAL A 10 2.14 7.28 1.44
N PRO A 11 2.42 8.06 2.50
CA PRO A 11 2.78 9.48 2.34
C PRO A 11 4.29 9.73 2.20
N PHE A 12 5.13 8.70 2.08
CA PHE A 12 6.58 8.86 2.08
C PHE A 12 7.15 8.99 0.67
N CYS A 13 8.08 9.92 0.48
CA CYS A 13 8.83 10.10 -0.76
C CYS A 13 10.31 10.30 -0.47
N ALA A 14 11.21 9.86 -1.36
CA ALA A 14 12.63 10.18 -1.22
C ALA A 14 12.91 11.69 -1.42
N HIS A 15 12.13 12.35 -2.27
CA HIS A 15 12.18 13.78 -2.51
C HIS A 15 10.79 14.29 -2.91
N ARG A 16 10.55 15.59 -2.75
CA ARG A 16 9.30 16.23 -3.17
C ARG A 16 9.45 16.79 -4.59
N CYS A 17 8.67 16.27 -5.53
CA CYS A 17 8.60 16.82 -6.88
C CYS A 17 7.78 18.12 -6.91
N ASP A 18 8.22 19.12 -7.68
CA ASP A 18 7.55 20.43 -7.78
C ASP A 18 6.13 20.35 -8.35
N TYR A 19 5.85 19.33 -9.15
CA TYR A 19 4.53 19.08 -9.74
C TYR A 19 3.62 18.22 -8.86
N CYS A 20 4.12 17.67 -7.75
CA CYS A 20 3.36 16.71 -6.93
C CYS A 20 2.32 17.42 -6.05
N ALA A 21 1.07 17.02 -6.23
CA ALA A 21 -0.08 17.52 -5.46
C ALA A 21 -0.53 16.57 -4.33
N PHE A 22 0.11 15.41 -4.16
CA PHE A 22 -0.23 14.47 -3.09
C PHE A 22 0.26 14.97 -1.72
N ALA A 23 -0.40 14.50 -0.66
CA ALA A 23 0.00 14.76 0.71
C ALA A 23 1.23 13.90 1.07
N THR A 24 2.43 14.42 0.84
CA THR A 24 3.68 13.67 0.99
C THR A 24 4.67 14.33 1.95
N TYR A 25 5.57 13.50 2.48
CA TYR A 25 6.67 13.86 3.34
C TYR A 25 7.97 13.25 2.81
N SER A 26 9.04 14.05 2.76
CA SER A 26 10.37 13.59 2.34
C SER A 26 11.41 13.58 3.46
N ASP A 27 10.98 13.88 4.69
CA ASP A 27 11.81 14.02 5.89
C ASP A 27 11.30 13.16 7.06
N ARG A 28 10.38 12.22 6.79
CA ARG A 28 9.65 11.45 7.81
C ARG A 28 9.79 9.93 7.69
N ASP A 29 10.83 9.43 7.02
CA ASP A 29 11.08 7.98 6.90
C ASP A 29 11.18 7.28 8.27
N HIS A 30 11.62 8.00 9.31
CA HIS A 30 11.66 7.51 10.70
C HIS A 30 10.28 7.13 11.27
N LEU A 31 9.17 7.56 10.65
CA LEU A 31 7.80 7.25 11.06
C LEU A 31 7.18 6.08 10.27
N MET A 32 7.91 5.44 9.35
CA MET A 32 7.34 4.38 8.50
C MET A 32 6.77 3.22 9.31
N VAL A 33 7.49 2.76 10.34
CA VAL A 33 7.03 1.67 11.21
C VAL A 33 5.78 2.10 11.98
N ASP A 34 5.80 3.28 12.59
CA ASP A 34 4.63 3.81 13.33
C ASP A 34 3.41 4.01 12.41
N TYR A 35 3.63 4.45 11.16
CA TYR A 35 2.59 4.55 10.14
C TYR A 35 1.99 3.17 9.82
N VAL A 36 2.82 2.15 9.58
CA VAL A 36 2.34 0.80 9.28
C VAL A 36 1.51 0.25 10.43
N GLU A 37 1.99 0.39 11.66
CA GLU A 37 1.26 -0.06 12.86
C GLU A 37 -0.07 0.70 13.02
N ALA A 38 -0.09 2.00 12.76
CA ALA A 38 -1.32 2.79 12.79
C ALA A 38 -2.34 2.33 11.73
N VAL A 39 -1.89 2.06 10.50
CA VAL A 39 -2.74 1.54 9.41
C VAL A 39 -3.28 0.16 9.75
N LEU A 40 -2.45 -0.74 10.29
CA LEU A 40 -2.89 -2.08 10.72
C LEU A 40 -3.98 -1.99 11.80
N GLN A 41 -3.83 -1.07 12.76
CA GLN A 41 -4.87 -0.84 13.78
C GLN A 41 -6.16 -0.29 13.17
N GLU A 42 -6.09 0.58 12.17
CA GLU A 42 -7.25 1.10 11.47
C GLU A 42 -7.97 0.01 10.67
N ILE A 43 -7.24 -0.82 9.94
CA ILE A 43 -7.79 -1.98 9.23
C ILE A 43 -8.45 -2.94 10.22
N ALA A 44 -7.81 -3.24 11.34
CA ALA A 44 -8.38 -4.13 12.36
C ALA A 44 -9.72 -3.60 12.92
N ARG A 45 -9.81 -2.28 13.16
CA ARG A 45 -11.08 -1.63 13.57
C ARG A 45 -12.13 -1.74 12.47
N ALA A 46 -11.78 -1.40 11.23
CA ALA A 46 -12.69 -1.49 10.10
C ALA A 46 -13.22 -2.92 9.88
N VAL A 47 -12.36 -3.93 10.00
CA VAL A 47 -12.74 -5.35 9.91
C VAL A 47 -13.70 -5.74 11.03
N ALA A 48 -13.44 -5.29 12.27
CA ALA A 48 -14.36 -5.52 13.39
C ALA A 48 -15.73 -4.85 13.16
N ASP A 49 -15.75 -3.71 12.48
CA ASP A 49 -16.96 -2.98 12.09
C ASP A 49 -17.64 -3.52 10.81
N GLY A 50 -17.13 -4.61 10.24
CA GLY A 50 -17.75 -5.32 9.12
C GLY A 50 -17.25 -4.90 7.73
N LEU A 51 -15.99 -4.46 7.60
CA LEU A 51 -15.34 -4.21 6.31
C LEU A 51 -15.56 -5.40 5.35
N ALA A 52 -16.16 -5.12 4.20
CA ALA A 52 -16.40 -6.12 3.18
C ALA A 52 -15.08 -6.59 2.53
N PRO A 53 -15.00 -7.85 2.05
CA PRO A 53 -13.90 -8.27 1.20
C PRO A 53 -13.74 -7.36 -0.01
N ALA A 54 -12.52 -6.89 -0.26
CA ALA A 54 -12.22 -5.98 -1.35
C ALA A 54 -12.04 -6.74 -2.67
N ASP A 55 -12.65 -6.20 -3.73
CA ASP A 55 -12.42 -6.61 -5.13
C ASP A 55 -11.20 -5.90 -5.71
N THR A 56 -10.85 -4.72 -5.18
CA THR A 56 -9.68 -3.95 -5.58
C THR A 56 -8.96 -3.35 -4.36
N ILE A 57 -7.63 -3.40 -4.37
CA ILE A 57 -6.77 -2.77 -3.37
C ILE A 57 -5.72 -1.94 -4.11
N PHE A 58 -5.63 -0.66 -3.80
CA PHE A 58 -4.68 0.27 -4.42
C PHE A 58 -3.79 0.93 -3.38
N PHE A 59 -2.48 0.76 -3.51
CA PHE A 59 -1.47 1.50 -2.76
C PHE A 59 -0.95 2.65 -3.61
N GLY A 60 -1.13 3.88 -3.13
CA GLY A 60 -0.66 5.08 -3.83
C GLY A 60 -0.36 6.24 -2.89
N GLY A 61 -0.16 7.42 -3.47
CA GLY A 61 0.01 8.68 -2.72
C GLY A 61 1.36 9.31 -2.97
N GLY A 62 2.31 9.11 -2.06
CA GLY A 62 3.69 9.49 -2.26
C GLY A 62 4.41 8.47 -3.11
N THR A 63 5.15 7.58 -2.45
CA THR A 63 5.88 6.50 -3.13
C THR A 63 5.69 5.23 -2.30
N PRO A 64 4.66 4.41 -2.58
CA PRO A 64 4.43 3.17 -1.84
C PRO A 64 5.65 2.24 -1.82
N SER A 65 6.41 2.19 -2.92
CA SER A 65 7.68 1.46 -3.01
C SER A 65 8.80 1.99 -2.09
N ARG A 66 8.61 3.16 -1.46
CA ARG A 66 9.53 3.67 -0.44
C ARG A 66 9.43 2.85 0.86
N LEU A 67 8.27 2.26 1.16
CA LEU A 67 8.15 1.30 2.25
C LEU A 67 8.96 0.03 1.93
N PRO A 68 9.54 -0.63 2.96
CA PRO A 68 10.01 -2.00 2.81
C PRO A 68 8.88 -2.89 2.30
N ALA A 69 9.22 -3.83 1.39
CA ALA A 69 8.21 -4.67 0.75
C ALA A 69 7.44 -5.50 1.78
N GLU A 70 8.14 -6.02 2.80
CA GLU A 70 7.51 -6.77 3.89
C GLU A 70 6.47 -5.94 4.65
N GLU A 71 6.70 -4.65 4.86
CA GLU A 71 5.78 -3.78 5.60
C GLU A 71 4.52 -3.46 4.78
N LEU A 72 4.67 -3.22 3.47
CA LEU A 72 3.53 -3.05 2.58
C LEU A 72 2.69 -4.34 2.51
N LEU A 73 3.34 -5.50 2.43
CA LEU A 73 2.66 -6.79 2.38
C LEU A 73 1.94 -7.11 3.71
N ARG A 74 2.49 -6.71 4.86
CA ARG A 74 1.77 -6.79 6.15
C ARG A 74 0.45 -6.03 6.13
N ILE A 75 0.44 -4.82 5.56
CA ILE A 75 -0.80 -4.03 5.39
C ILE A 75 -1.76 -4.76 4.45
N LEU A 76 -1.26 -5.24 3.30
CA LEU A 76 -2.06 -5.98 2.34
C LEU A 76 -2.73 -7.18 3.01
N ASP A 77 -1.97 -8.02 3.73
CA ASP A 77 -2.45 -9.25 4.37
C ASP A 77 -3.58 -8.99 5.38
N ALA A 78 -3.58 -7.84 6.06
CA ALA A 78 -4.61 -7.48 7.02
C ALA A 78 -5.99 -7.17 6.38
N ILE A 79 -6.04 -6.86 5.09
CA ILE A 79 -7.28 -6.47 4.38
C ILE A 79 -8.03 -7.74 3.93
N PRO A 80 -9.34 -7.91 4.23
CA PRO A 80 -10.15 -8.99 3.67
C PRO A 80 -10.24 -8.88 2.13
N LYS A 81 -10.06 -10.00 1.41
CA LYS A 81 -9.98 -10.04 -0.05
C LYS A 81 -11.07 -10.93 -0.65
N ALA A 82 -11.64 -10.51 -1.77
CA ALA A 82 -12.42 -11.38 -2.64
C ALA A 82 -11.49 -12.40 -3.37
N THR A 83 -12.08 -13.45 -3.96
CA THR A 83 -11.32 -14.54 -4.63
C THR A 83 -10.41 -14.04 -5.75
N ASP A 84 -10.86 -13.03 -6.50
CA ASP A 84 -10.17 -12.51 -7.71
C ASP A 84 -9.74 -11.04 -7.54
N VAL A 85 -9.28 -10.68 -6.34
CA VAL A 85 -8.89 -9.30 -6.00
C VAL A 85 -7.79 -8.76 -6.94
N GLU A 86 -7.98 -7.56 -7.48
CA GLU A 86 -6.89 -6.80 -8.11
C GLU A 86 -6.12 -6.03 -7.04
N VAL A 87 -4.80 -6.22 -6.96
CA VAL A 87 -3.92 -5.48 -6.05
C VAL A 87 -2.93 -4.69 -6.87
N THR A 88 -3.04 -3.35 -6.79
CA THR A 88 -2.16 -2.41 -7.49
C THR A 88 -1.24 -1.70 -6.52
N VAL A 89 0.05 -1.63 -6.85
CA VAL A 89 1.04 -0.84 -6.11
C VAL A 89 1.72 0.16 -7.05
N GLU A 90 1.63 1.45 -6.75
CA GLU A 90 2.47 2.46 -7.39
C GLU A 90 3.93 2.28 -6.95
N CYS A 91 4.84 2.26 -7.92
CA CYS A 91 6.26 2.04 -7.67
C CYS A 91 7.12 3.04 -8.43
N ASN A 92 8.03 3.70 -7.72
CA ASN A 92 9.05 4.49 -8.39
C ASN A 92 9.92 3.53 -9.24
N PRO A 93 10.18 3.82 -10.54
CA PRO A 93 11.06 3.00 -11.38
C PRO A 93 12.41 2.65 -10.76
N GLU A 94 12.96 3.54 -9.92
CA GLU A 94 14.22 3.32 -9.20
C GLU A 94 14.14 2.18 -8.16
N ASP A 95 12.96 1.94 -7.59
CA ASP A 95 12.72 0.93 -6.57
C ASP A 95 12.35 -0.45 -7.15
N ALA A 96 12.09 -0.53 -8.46
CA ALA A 96 11.56 -1.70 -9.16
C ALA A 96 12.63 -2.79 -9.42
N THR A 97 13.30 -3.26 -8.37
CA THR A 97 14.30 -4.33 -8.48
C THR A 97 13.65 -5.71 -8.65
N PRO A 98 14.35 -6.69 -9.28
CA PRO A 98 13.83 -8.06 -9.44
C PRO A 98 13.41 -8.70 -8.12
N GLU A 99 14.15 -8.46 -7.04
CA GLU A 99 13.87 -9.00 -5.71
C GLU A 99 12.56 -8.43 -5.16
N ARG A 100 12.37 -7.12 -5.25
CA ARG A 100 11.15 -6.46 -4.77
C ARG A 100 9.93 -6.87 -5.58
N LEU A 101 10.04 -6.88 -6.91
CA LEU A 101 8.94 -7.31 -7.80
C LEU A 101 8.57 -8.78 -7.56
N SER A 102 9.56 -9.63 -7.27
CA SER A 102 9.33 -11.03 -6.91
C SER A 102 8.61 -11.14 -5.56
N ALA A 103 9.00 -10.33 -4.57
CA ALA A 103 8.33 -10.28 -3.27
C ALA A 103 6.88 -9.81 -3.41
N TYR A 104 6.62 -8.72 -4.16
CA TYR A 104 5.28 -8.22 -4.44
C TYR A 104 4.40 -9.25 -5.15
N ARG A 105 4.92 -9.89 -6.20
CA ARG A 105 4.17 -10.94 -6.90
C ARG A 105 3.85 -12.12 -5.99
N ALA A 106 4.80 -12.56 -5.16
CA ALA A 106 4.58 -13.63 -4.19
C ALA A 106 3.58 -13.24 -3.10
N GLY A 107 3.55 -11.97 -2.71
CA GLY A 107 2.62 -11.41 -1.73
C GLY A 107 1.23 -11.05 -2.29
N GLY A 108 0.96 -11.35 -3.56
CA GLY A 108 -0.37 -11.16 -4.16
C GLY A 108 -0.60 -9.81 -4.84
N VAL A 109 0.44 -9.01 -5.09
CA VAL A 109 0.33 -7.85 -5.99
C VAL A 109 0.17 -8.34 -7.42
N THR A 110 -0.92 -7.93 -8.09
CA THR A 110 -1.26 -8.37 -9.45
C THR A 110 -0.98 -7.32 -10.50
N ARG A 111 -0.80 -6.06 -10.11
CA ARG A 111 -0.54 -4.94 -11.01
C ARG A 111 0.45 -3.94 -10.40
N MET A 112 1.36 -3.46 -11.24
CA MET A 112 2.25 -2.34 -10.91
C MET A 112 1.78 -1.10 -11.66
N SER A 113 1.93 0.08 -11.04
CA SER A 113 1.73 1.37 -11.68
C SER A 113 2.97 2.25 -11.53
#